data_AF-A0A9E2Y3G3-F1
#
_entry.id   AF-A0A9E2Y3G3-F1
#
_cell.length_a   1.000
_cell.length_b   1.000
_cell.length_c   1.000
_cell.angle_alpha   90.00
_cell.angle_beta   90.00
_cell.angle_gamma   90.00
#
_symmetry.space_group_name_H-M   'P 1'
#
loop_
_entity.id
_entity.type
_entity.pdbx_description
1 polymer ?
#
loop_
_entity_poly.entity_id
_entity_poly.type
_entity_poly.pdbx_seq_one_letter_code
_entity_poly.pdbx_strand_id
1 'polypeptide(L)'
;MNTHVDLIAWKENRVFVGEDAALGGMVEHLRARRLRVVCADEPTGVLTHHLVQDEATNAFLERLIAVSTVHPAVLWLDAGEIFTPGMLSLT
;
A
#
# COMPACT_ATOMS: atom_id res chain seq x y z
N MET A 1 -9.14 -1.93 -9.06
CA MET A 1 -8.16 -2.05 -7.96
C MET A 1 -8.36 -0.86 -7.05
N ASN A 2 -8.55 -1.10 -5.76
CA ASN A 2 -8.68 -0.05 -4.78
C ASN A 2 -7.32 0.28 -4.17
N THR A 3 -7.11 1.55 -3.86
CA THR A 3 -6.02 2.01 -3.01
C THR A 3 -6.58 2.37 -1.65
N HIS A 4 -5.78 2.11 -0.62
CA HIS A 4 -6.22 2.15 0.78
C HIS A 4 -5.42 3.17 1.58
N VAL A 5 -4.21 3.48 1.13
CA VAL A 5 -3.33 4.49 1.72
C VAL A 5 -2.86 5.42 0.62
N ASP A 6 -3.21 6.69 0.72
CA ASP A 6 -2.64 7.78 -0.08
C ASP A 6 -1.53 8.44 0.75
N LEU A 7 -0.33 8.54 0.18
CA LEU A 7 0.83 9.09 0.89
C LEU A 7 0.87 10.62 0.87
N ILE A 8 -0.06 11.29 0.17
CA ILE A 8 -0.05 12.74 -0.01
C ILE A 8 -1.13 13.42 0.85
N ALA A 9 -0.69 14.37 1.68
CA ALA A 9 -1.56 15.25 2.45
C ALA A 9 -2.18 16.35 1.55
N TRP A 10 -3.14 15.98 0.70
CA TRP A 10 -3.75 16.85 -0.30
C TRP A 10 -4.36 18.15 0.24
N LYS A 11 -4.91 18.10 1.46
CA LYS A 11 -5.58 19.23 2.11
C LYS A 11 -4.62 20.18 2.83
N GLU A 12 -3.36 19.79 2.92
CA GLU A 12 -2.29 20.57 3.53
C GLU A 12 -1.41 21.14 2.40
N ASN A 13 -0.12 20.82 2.39
CA ASN A 13 0.82 21.33 1.40
C ASN A 13 1.12 20.31 0.29
N ARG A 14 0.32 19.25 0.14
CA ARG A 14 0.57 18.14 -0.82
C ARG A 14 1.95 17.52 -0.63
N VAL A 15 2.36 17.38 0.63
CA VAL A 15 3.60 16.74 1.08
C VAL A 15 3.29 15.35 1.62
N PHE A 16 4.32 14.61 2.02
CA PHE A 16 4.16 13.33 2.71
C PHE A 16 3.19 13.44 3.91
N VAL A 17 2.24 12.50 4.00
CA VAL A 17 1.24 12.42 5.08
C VAL A 17 1.84 12.06 6.45
N GLY A 18 3.12 11.68 6.48
CA GLY A 18 3.83 11.26 7.69
C GLY A 18 3.74 9.74 7.94
N GLU A 19 4.74 9.19 8.62
CA GLU A 19 4.87 7.74 8.83
C GLU A 19 3.71 7.16 9.62
N ASP A 20 3.28 7.82 10.70
CA ASP A 20 2.20 7.34 11.56
C ASP A 20 0.88 7.20 10.80
N ALA A 21 0.54 8.19 9.96
CA ALA A 21 -0.67 8.15 9.16
C ALA A 21 -0.59 7.09 8.06
N ALA A 22 0.55 7.01 7.36
CA ALA A 22 0.77 6.03 6.29
C ALA A 22 0.71 4.59 6.83
N LEU A 23 1.49 4.29 7.87
CA LEU A 23 1.53 2.96 8.50
C LEU A 23 0.21 2.64 9.21
N GLY A 24 -0.41 3.63 9.87
CA GLY A 24 -1.72 3.50 10.50
C GLY A 24 -2.78 3.00 9.52
N GLY A 25 -2.88 3.63 8.34
CA GLY A 25 -3.81 3.21 7.29
C GLY A 25 -3.51 1.79 6.77
N MET A 26 -2.23 1.43 6.61
CA MET A 26 -1.86 0.07 6.19
C MET A 26 -2.27 -0.97 7.24
N VAL A 27 -1.97 -0.71 8.51
CA VAL A 27 -2.31 -1.59 9.63
C VAL A 27 -3.82 -1.74 9.78
N GLU A 28 -4.56 -0.64 9.65
CA GLU A 28 -6.03 -0.66 9.69
C GLU A 28 -6.60 -1.57 8.61
N HIS A 29 -6.17 -1.41 7.35
CA HIS A 29 -6.67 -2.24 6.27
C HIS A 29 -6.25 -3.71 6.42
N LEU A 30 -4.99 -3.99 6.76
CA LEU A 30 -4.51 -5.35 7.03
C LEU A 30 -5.29 -6.03 8.17
N ARG A 31 -5.63 -5.27 9.22
CA ARG A 31 -6.47 -5.75 10.32
C ARG A 31 -7.89 -6.04 9.85
N ALA A 32 -8.49 -5.13 9.07
CA ALA A 32 -9.83 -5.32 8.52
C ALA A 32 -9.91 -6.57 7.63
N ARG A 33 -8.90 -6.81 6.78
CA ARG A 33 -8.76 -8.03 5.97
C ARG A 33 -8.66 -9.28 6.84
N ARG A 34 -7.78 -9.27 7.85
CA ARG A 34 -7.59 -10.39 8.79
C ARG A 34 -8.88 -10.75 9.53
N LEU A 35 -9.69 -9.75 9.86
CA LEU A 35 -10.97 -9.91 10.55
C LEU A 35 -12.16 -10.10 9.61
N ARG A 36 -11.94 -10.11 8.28
CA ARG A 36 -12.98 -10.22 7.24
C ARG A 36 -14.08 -9.14 7.31
N VAL A 37 -13.72 -7.96 7.80
CA VAL A 37 -14.60 -6.77 7.79
C VAL A 37 -14.67 -6.15 6.38
N VAL A 38 -13.61 -6.37 5.60
CA VAL A 38 -13.53 -6.09 4.15
C VAL A 38 -13.19 -7.40 3.41
N CYS A 39 -13.14 -7.36 2.08
CA CYS A 39 -12.74 -8.52 1.28
C CYS A 39 -11.34 -9.00 1.69
N ALA A 40 -11.23 -10.22 2.22
CA ALA A 40 -9.95 -10.75 2.71
C ALA A 40 -8.93 -10.99 1.57
N ASP A 41 -9.46 -11.37 0.40
CA ASP A 41 -8.68 -11.71 -0.79
C ASP A 41 -8.25 -10.45 -1.57
N GLU A 42 -8.78 -9.29 -1.22
CA GLU A 42 -8.37 -8.03 -1.82
C GLU A 42 -6.98 -7.59 -1.29
N PRO A 43 -6.02 -7.22 -2.16
CA PRO A 43 -4.72 -6.72 -1.72
C PRO A 43 -4.81 -5.34 -1.05
N THR A 44 -3.83 -5.02 -0.22
CA THR A 44 -3.69 -3.67 0.36
C THR A 44 -2.91 -2.78 -0.59
N GLY A 45 -3.58 -1.81 -1.20
CA GLY A 45 -2.98 -0.89 -2.17
C GLY A 45 -2.46 0.41 -1.54
N VAL A 46 -1.25 0.82 -1.92
CA VAL A 46 -0.65 2.13 -1.60
C VAL A 46 -0.66 2.98 -2.87
N LEU A 47 -1.15 4.21 -2.78
CA LEU A 47 -1.21 5.17 -3.88
C LEU A 47 -0.02 6.14 -3.81
N THR A 48 0.72 6.22 -4.91
CA THR A 48 1.89 7.10 -5.08
C THR A 48 1.63 8.12 -6.17
N HIS A 49 2.21 9.32 -6.05
CA HIS A 49 2.00 10.41 -7.01
C HIS A 49 3.33 11.02 -7.47
N HIS A 50 3.95 10.44 -8.50
CA HIS A 50 5.28 10.85 -8.99
C HIS A 50 5.46 12.36 -9.23
N LEU A 51 4.40 13.10 -9.59
CA LEU A 51 4.47 14.54 -9.86
C LEU A 51 4.60 15.39 -8.58
N VAL A 52 4.10 14.90 -7.45
CA VAL A 52 4.05 15.63 -6.16
C VAL A 52 4.77 14.88 -5.04
N GLN A 53 5.46 13.79 -5.36
CA GLN A 53 6.20 12.99 -4.40
C GLN A 53 7.47 13.74 -3.97
N ASP A 54 7.57 14.02 -2.68
CA ASP A 54 8.74 14.66 -2.09
C ASP A 54 9.78 13.63 -1.61
N GLU A 55 10.92 14.13 -1.13
CA GLU A 55 12.02 13.31 -0.62
C GLU A 55 11.59 12.45 0.58
N ALA A 56 10.74 12.97 1.46
CA ALA A 56 10.23 12.23 2.61
C ALA A 56 9.36 11.04 2.18
N THR A 57 8.49 11.23 1.19
CA THR A 57 7.66 10.16 0.63
C THR A 57 8.54 9.10 -0.06
N ASN A 58 9.59 9.52 -0.79
CA ASN A 58 10.56 8.61 -1.41
C ASN A 58 11.28 7.77 -0.36
N ALA A 59 11.82 8.40 0.68
CA ALA A 59 12.53 7.72 1.76
C ALA A 59 11.64 6.72 2.50
N PHE A 60 10.37 7.08 2.74
CA PHE A 60 9.38 6.17 3.30
C PHE A 60 9.13 4.96 2.40
N LEU A 61 8.92 5.17 1.09
CA LEU A 61 8.68 4.08 0.13
C LEU A 61 9.89 3.15 0.01
N GLU A 62 11.10 3.69 -0.07
CA GLU A 62 12.34 2.91 -0.09
C GLU A 62 12.42 2.01 1.16
N ARG A 63 12.15 2.58 2.34
CA ARG A 63 12.16 1.82 3.58
C ARG A 63 11.07 0.77 3.63
N LEU A 64 9.85 1.11 3.23
CA LEU A 64 8.70 0.21 3.19
C LEU A 64 8.98 -0.98 2.29
N ILE A 65 9.47 -0.74 1.07
CA ILE A 65 9.82 -1.78 0.10
C ILE A 65 10.94 -2.66 0.65
N ALA A 66 12.01 -2.06 1.19
CA ALA A 66 13.13 -2.82 1.76
C ALA A 66 12.71 -3.75 2.91
N VAL A 67 11.85 -3.29 3.83
CA VAL A 67 11.33 -4.14 4.92
C VAL A 67 10.41 -5.22 4.40
N SER A 68 9.45 -4.84 3.55
CA SER A 68 8.35 -5.72 3.19
C SER A 68 8.79 -6.81 2.23
N THR A 69 9.77 -6.53 1.36
CA THR A 69 10.30 -7.50 0.38
C THR A 69 10.96 -8.71 1.05
N VAL A 70 11.54 -8.54 2.24
CA VAL A 70 12.19 -9.64 2.99
C VAL A 70 11.27 -10.26 4.05
N HIS A 71 10.05 -9.74 4.21
CA HIS A 71 9.12 -10.21 5.24
C HIS A 71 8.32 -11.42 4.73
N PRO A 72 8.35 -12.58 5.40
CA PRO A 72 7.77 -13.83 4.87
C PRO A 72 6.24 -13.80 4.72
N ALA A 73 5.56 -12.87 5.39
CA ALA A 73 4.11 -12.69 5.27
C ALA A 73 3.68 -11.67 4.19
N VAL A 74 4.62 -11.12 3.41
CA VAL A 74 4.33 -10.15 2.36
C VAL A 74 4.54 -10.80 1.01
N LEU A 75 3.56 -10.62 0.12
CA LEU A 75 3.66 -10.94 -1.29
C LEU A 75 3.46 -9.64 -2.09
N TRP A 76 4.48 -9.21 -2.82
CA TRP A 76 4.36 -8.15 -3.81
C TRP A 76 3.73 -8.73 -5.07
N LEU A 77 2.62 -8.15 -5.48
CA LEU A 77 1.86 -8.61 -6.65
C LEU A 77 2.22 -7.77 -7.87
N ASP A 78 2.38 -8.42 -9.02
CA ASP A 78 2.50 -7.72 -10.29
C ASP A 78 1.13 -7.16 -10.71
N ALA A 79 1.11 -5.91 -11.18
CA ALA A 79 -0.13 -5.27 -11.58
C ALA A 79 -0.82 -6.00 -12.73
N GLY A 80 -0.07 -6.52 -13.71
CA GLY A 80 -0.60 -7.31 -14.82
C GLY A 80 -1.31 -8.56 -14.35
N GLU A 81 -0.77 -9.25 -13.33
CA GLU A 81 -1.40 -10.41 -12.72
C GLU A 81 -2.71 -10.07 -12.01
N ILE A 82 -2.78 -8.92 -11.36
CA ILE A 82 -3.98 -8.48 -10.65
C ILE A 82 -5.09 -8.02 -11.60
N PHE A 83 -4.74 -7.40 -12.72
CA PHE A 83 -5.73 -6.86 -13.67
C PHE A 83 -6.16 -7.86 -14.75
N THR A 84 -5.47 -9.00 -14.88
CA THR A 84 -5.84 -10.03 -15.85
C THR A 84 -6.80 -11.05 -15.22
N PRO A 85 -8.03 -11.23 -15.73
CA PRO A 85 -8.98 -12.20 -15.19
C PRO A 85 -8.41 -13.62 -15.20
N GLY A 86 -8.48 -14.32 -14.05
CA GLY A 86 -8.19 -15.76 -13.94
C GLY A 86 -6.74 -16.16 -13.63
N MET A 87 -5.83 -15.22 -13.33
CA MET A 87 -4.40 -15.52 -13.18
C MET A 87 -3.85 -15.48 -11.74
N LEU A 88 -4.56 -14.91 -10.77
CA LEU A 88 -4.14 -14.98 -9.36
C LEU A 88 -4.42 -16.37 -8.78
N SER A 89 -3.48 -17.29 -8.95
CA SER A 89 -3.43 -18.54 -8.19
C SER A 89 -2.61 -18.30 -6.92
N LEU A 90 -3.31 -17.92 -5.84
CA LEU A 90 -2.73 -17.88 -4.50
C LEU A 90 -2.55 -19.34 -4.06
N THR A 91 -1.41 -19.94 -4.42
CA THR A 91 -1.00 -21.28 -4.00
C THR A 91 -0.22 -21.24 -2.70
#